data_AF-A0A947ATX2-F1
#
_entry.id   AF-A0A947ATX2-F1
#
_cell.length_a   1.000
_cell.length_b   1.000
_cell.length_c   1.000
_cell.angle_alpha   90.00
_cell.angle_beta   90.00
_cell.angle_gamma   90.00
#
_symmetry.space_group_name_H-M   'P 1'
#
loop_
_entity.id
_entity.type
_entity.pdbx_description
1 polymer ?
#
loop_
_entity_poly.entity_id
_entity_poly.type
_entity_poly.pdbx_seq_one_letter_code
_entity_poly.pdbx_strand_id
1 'polypeptide(L)'
;MKKLLTGALAVCLAVGLSVGNADAAKREKFGVDERAKIAKRVKFKPSTETIKWKMVMPWSKGLLFYDIAVHFADSVRLASAGRLDIKPFSAGELVPAMQSFDAVAKGSAQVGHDWPGYWKGKNEAFVAFASVPFGLDAEGYNIWLYEKGGIEMMQELYGKFGLYALPGGQTGQEMGLFSNKRATKMEDFKGMRVRTPGWYMDIMNNLGASVSPLPGGEVYLALERGVI
;
A
#
# COMPACT_ATOMS: atom_id res chain seq x y z
N MET A 1 -1.37 -37.32 51.18
CA MET A 1 -0.88 -36.15 50.41
C MET A 1 -0.80 -36.37 48.90
N LYS A 2 -0.35 -37.53 48.38
CA LYS A 2 -0.29 -37.77 46.93
C LYS A 2 -1.65 -37.78 46.19
N LYS A 3 -2.73 -38.29 46.80
CA LYS A 3 -4.06 -38.35 46.16
C LYS A 3 -4.78 -36.99 46.05
N LEU A 4 -4.46 -36.03 46.91
CA LEU A 4 -5.03 -34.67 46.86
C LEU A 4 -4.37 -33.83 45.76
N LEU A 5 -3.06 -34.01 45.54
CA LEU A 5 -2.32 -33.32 44.48
C LEU A 5 -2.75 -33.77 43.08
N THR A 6 -3.04 -35.06 42.88
CA THR A 6 -3.54 -35.57 41.59
C THR A 6 -4.96 -35.08 41.28
N GLY A 7 -5.82 -34.93 42.30
CA GLY A 7 -7.15 -34.36 42.14
C GLY A 7 -7.12 -32.87 41.75
N ALA A 8 -6.28 -32.08 42.41
CA ALA A 8 -6.13 -30.65 42.11
C ALA A 8 -5.56 -30.41 40.70
N LEU A 9 -4.58 -31.21 40.26
CA LEU A 9 -3.99 -31.09 38.92
C LEU A 9 -4.98 -31.48 37.81
N ALA A 10 -5.83 -32.50 38.04
CA ALA A 10 -6.86 -32.92 37.10
C ALA A 10 -7.98 -31.87 36.97
N VAL A 11 -8.34 -31.19 38.06
CA VAL A 11 -9.33 -30.09 38.03
C VAL A 11 -8.76 -28.84 37.35
N CYS A 12 -7.49 -28.49 37.56
CA CYS A 12 -6.85 -27.38 36.85
C CYS A 12 -6.70 -27.63 35.34
N LEU A 13 -6.42 -28.87 34.90
CA LEU A 13 -6.42 -29.21 33.47
C LEU A 13 -7.82 -29.20 32.85
N ALA A 14 -8.83 -29.67 33.58
CA ALA A 14 -10.21 -29.67 33.09
C ALA A 14 -10.80 -28.25 33.00
N VAL A 15 -10.41 -27.34 33.90
CA VAL A 15 -10.79 -25.92 33.83
C VAL A 15 -9.99 -25.19 32.74
N GLY A 16 -8.72 -25.52 32.52
CA GLY A 16 -7.92 -24.94 31.42
C GLY A 16 -8.41 -25.34 30.02
N LEU A 17 -8.99 -26.54 29.87
CA LEU A 17 -9.54 -27.02 28.60
C LEU A 17 -10.98 -26.55 28.33
N SER A 18 -11.72 -26.10 29.35
CA SER A 18 -13.08 -25.57 29.18
C SER A 18 -13.14 -24.08 28.86
N VAL A 19 -12.04 -23.33 29.04
CA VAL A 19 -11.93 -21.93 28.59
C VAL A 19 -11.77 -21.81 27.07
N GLY A 20 -11.40 -22.89 26.38
CA GLY A 20 -11.18 -22.88 24.91
C GLY A 20 -12.46 -22.73 24.06
N ASN A 21 -13.65 -22.91 24.64
CA ASN A 21 -14.91 -22.84 23.90
C ASN A 21 -15.67 -21.51 24.09
N ALA A 22 -15.32 -20.69 25.08
CA ALA A 22 -15.99 -19.40 25.28
C ALA A 22 -15.52 -18.35 24.25
N ASP A 23 -14.25 -18.39 23.84
CA ASP A 23 -13.71 -17.53 22.76
C ASP A 23 -14.00 -18.06 21.35
N ALA A 24 -14.50 -19.29 21.23
CA ALA A 24 -15.01 -19.81 19.95
C ALA A 24 -16.34 -19.16 19.55
N ALA A 25 -17.05 -18.55 20.50
CA ALA A 25 -18.35 -17.91 20.31
C ALA A 25 -18.23 -16.48 19.75
N LYS A 26 -17.54 -16.34 18.61
CA LYS A 26 -17.70 -15.24 17.60
C LYS A 26 -16.69 -15.37 16.44
N ARG A 27 -16.24 -16.57 16.09
CA ARG A 27 -15.61 -16.73 14.77
C ARG A 27 -16.70 -16.49 13.73
N GLU A 28 -16.66 -15.34 13.07
CA GLU A 28 -17.44 -15.12 11.85
C GLU A 28 -17.22 -16.33 10.95
N LYS A 29 -18.33 -16.93 10.52
CA LYS A 29 -18.27 -18.16 9.74
C LYS A 29 -17.48 -17.86 8.47
N PHE A 30 -16.29 -18.46 8.36
CA PHE A 30 -15.41 -18.27 7.20
C PHE A 30 -16.23 -18.45 5.91
N GLY A 31 -16.25 -17.41 5.07
CA GLY A 31 -17.01 -17.38 3.81
C GLY A 31 -18.39 -16.71 3.85
N VAL A 32 -18.89 -16.26 5.00
CA VAL A 32 -20.09 -15.38 5.04
C VAL A 32 -19.65 -13.93 4.90
N ASP A 33 -19.80 -13.37 3.70
CA ASP A 33 -19.63 -11.93 3.50
C ASP A 33 -20.88 -11.19 4.00
N GLU A 34 -20.77 -10.52 5.15
CA GLU A 34 -21.85 -9.72 5.73
C GLU A 34 -22.31 -8.60 4.77
N ARG A 35 -21.46 -8.14 3.83
CA ARG A 35 -21.85 -7.19 2.78
C ARG A 35 -22.93 -7.76 1.88
N ALA A 36 -23.05 -9.08 1.72
CA ALA A 36 -24.16 -9.70 0.99
C ALA A 36 -25.52 -9.45 1.65
N LYS A 37 -25.57 -9.31 2.99
CA LYS A 37 -26.79 -8.94 3.72
C LYS A 37 -27.16 -7.48 3.47
N ILE A 38 -26.16 -6.61 3.31
CA ILE A 38 -26.34 -5.21 2.93
C ILE A 38 -26.77 -5.10 1.47
N ALA A 39 -26.14 -5.84 0.55
CA ALA A 39 -26.43 -5.82 -0.89
C ALA A 39 -27.90 -6.16 -1.20
N LYS A 40 -28.51 -7.11 -0.47
CA LYS A 40 -29.95 -7.42 -0.57
C LYS A 40 -30.87 -6.23 -0.28
N ARG A 41 -30.38 -5.18 0.38
CA ARG A 41 -31.12 -3.97 0.75
C ARG A 41 -30.78 -2.77 -0.13
N VAL A 42 -29.75 -2.86 -0.98
CA VAL A 42 -29.36 -1.76 -1.86
C VAL A 42 -30.28 -1.75 -3.09
N LYS A 43 -31.27 -0.86 -3.08
CA LYS A 43 -32.00 -0.49 -4.31
C LYS A 43 -31.11 0.44 -5.12
N PHE A 44 -30.57 -0.03 -6.24
CA PHE A 44 -29.85 0.82 -7.18
C PHE A 44 -30.84 1.40 -8.20
N LYS A 45 -30.72 2.71 -8.47
CA LYS A 45 -31.35 3.34 -9.63
C LYS A 45 -30.37 3.20 -10.80
N PRO A 46 -30.70 2.47 -11.87
CA PRO A 46 -29.87 2.48 -13.07
C PRO A 46 -29.68 3.91 -13.57
N SER A 47 -28.47 4.24 -14.02
CA SER A 47 -28.15 5.54 -14.61
C SER A 47 -27.56 5.33 -15.99
N THR A 48 -27.92 6.20 -16.93
CA THR A 48 -27.35 6.27 -18.28
C THR A 48 -26.24 7.32 -18.38
N GLU A 49 -25.95 8.03 -17.30
CA GLU A 49 -24.90 9.04 -17.26
C GLU A 49 -23.54 8.42 -17.55
N THR A 50 -22.79 9.06 -18.43
CA THR A 50 -21.41 8.72 -18.75
C THR A 50 -20.46 9.68 -18.04
N ILE A 51 -19.54 9.13 -17.27
CA ILE A 51 -18.56 9.83 -16.46
C ILE A 51 -17.18 9.58 -17.07
N LYS A 52 -16.45 10.66 -17.34
CA LYS A 52 -15.08 10.61 -17.86
C LYS A 52 -14.12 11.18 -16.84
N TRP A 53 -13.22 10.34 -16.34
CA TRP A 53 -12.24 10.72 -15.33
C TRP A 53 -10.82 10.64 -15.88
N LYS A 54 -9.93 11.40 -15.26
CA LYS A 54 -8.49 11.38 -15.56
C LYS A 54 -7.76 10.74 -14.40
N MET A 55 -6.88 9.80 -14.69
CA MET A 55 -5.96 9.20 -13.73
C MET A 55 -4.53 9.66 -13.97
N VAL A 56 -3.89 10.21 -12.95
CA VAL A 56 -2.50 10.68 -12.98
C VAL A 56 -1.61 9.81 -12.09
N MET A 57 -0.34 9.67 -12.44
CA MET A 57 0.59 8.79 -11.73
C MET A 57 2.06 9.19 -11.96
N PRO A 58 2.99 8.75 -11.09
CA PRO A 58 4.42 8.97 -11.26
C PRO A 58 5.11 7.93 -12.17
N TRP A 59 4.36 6.97 -12.73
CA TRP A 59 4.88 5.86 -13.53
C TRP A 59 4.82 6.17 -15.03
N SER A 60 5.88 5.81 -15.75
CA SER A 60 5.89 5.87 -17.22
C SER A 60 5.33 4.60 -17.84
N LYS A 61 4.77 4.71 -19.05
CA LYS A 61 4.42 3.56 -19.90
C LYS A 61 5.59 2.57 -20.00
N GLY A 62 5.31 1.28 -19.96
CA GLY A 62 6.31 0.21 -19.97
C GLY A 62 6.78 -0.24 -18.58
N LEU A 63 6.38 0.45 -17.51
CA LEU A 63 6.53 -0.03 -16.14
C LEU A 63 5.28 -0.81 -15.72
N LEU A 64 5.47 -1.92 -15.01
CA LEU A 64 4.39 -2.74 -14.45
C LEU A 64 3.33 -1.92 -13.69
N PHE A 65 3.74 -0.89 -12.96
CA PHE A 65 2.83 -0.02 -12.19
C PHE A 65 1.86 0.78 -13.06
N TYR A 66 2.29 1.16 -14.27
CA TYR A 66 1.40 1.81 -15.24
C TYR A 66 0.38 0.80 -15.75
N ASP A 67 0.81 -0.43 -16.05
CA ASP A 67 -0.06 -1.48 -16.56
C ASP A 67 -1.11 -1.92 -15.52
N ILE A 68 -0.74 -1.96 -14.23
CA ILE A 68 -1.69 -2.18 -13.12
C ILE A 68 -2.78 -1.10 -13.11
N ALA A 69 -2.40 0.17 -13.28
CA ALA A 69 -3.33 1.30 -13.30
C ALA A 69 -4.28 1.25 -14.52
N VAL A 70 -3.75 0.88 -15.69
CA VAL A 70 -4.56 0.64 -16.90
C VAL A 70 -5.53 -0.51 -16.69
N HIS A 71 -5.06 -1.62 -16.13
CA HIS A 71 -5.90 -2.79 -15.86
C HIS A 71 -7.06 -2.45 -14.92
N PHE A 72 -6.81 -1.62 -13.89
CA PHE A 72 -7.87 -1.12 -13.03
C PHE A 72 -8.89 -0.26 -13.81
N ALA A 73 -8.42 0.68 -14.64
CA ALA A 73 -9.30 1.53 -15.45
C ALA A 73 -10.18 0.70 -16.42
N ASP A 74 -9.59 -0.29 -17.08
CA ASP A 74 -10.31 -1.22 -17.98
C ASP A 74 -11.34 -2.05 -17.22
N SER A 75 -10.99 -2.54 -16.03
CA SER A 75 -11.89 -3.31 -15.17
C SER A 75 -13.10 -2.48 -14.72
N VAL A 76 -12.86 -1.22 -14.34
CA VAL A 76 -13.93 -0.26 -13.97
C VAL A 76 -14.84 0.03 -15.17
N ARG A 77 -14.25 0.24 -16.35
CA ARG A 77 -15.00 0.45 -17.59
C ARG A 77 -15.86 -0.76 -17.92
N LEU A 78 -15.33 -1.98 -17.82
CA LEU A 78 -16.07 -3.21 -18.04
C LEU A 78 -17.22 -3.37 -17.04
N ALA A 79 -16.93 -3.24 -15.74
CA ALA A 79 -17.92 -3.39 -14.66
C ALA A 79 -19.05 -2.36 -14.73
N SER A 80 -18.77 -1.17 -15.28
CA SER A 80 -19.75 -0.09 -15.44
C SER A 80 -20.50 -0.11 -16.78
N ALA A 81 -20.24 -1.11 -17.63
CA ALA A 81 -20.73 -1.16 -19.02
C ALA A 81 -20.34 0.10 -19.83
N GLY A 82 -19.12 0.59 -19.62
CA GLY A 82 -18.56 1.76 -20.31
C GLY A 82 -19.00 3.11 -19.75
N ARG A 83 -19.84 3.15 -18.71
CA ARG A 83 -20.34 4.42 -18.15
C ARG A 83 -19.30 5.18 -17.37
N LEU A 84 -18.39 4.51 -16.67
CA LEU A 84 -17.25 5.14 -16.02
C LEU A 84 -15.99 4.84 -16.83
N ASP A 85 -15.49 5.86 -17.52
CA ASP A 85 -14.31 5.76 -18.38
C ASP A 85 -13.17 6.56 -17.75
N ILE A 86 -12.19 5.86 -17.20
CA ILE A 86 -11.02 6.46 -16.55
C ILE A 86 -9.89 6.45 -17.56
N LYS A 87 -9.41 7.60 -18.00
CA LYS A 87 -8.26 7.71 -18.89
C LYS A 87 -6.95 7.80 -18.09
N PRO A 88 -6.03 6.81 -18.20
CA PRO A 88 -4.72 6.89 -17.57
C PRO A 88 -3.78 7.81 -18.36
N PHE A 89 -3.00 8.62 -17.64
CA PHE A 89 -1.95 9.48 -18.18
C PHE A 89 -0.60 9.03 -17.63
N SER A 90 0.39 8.86 -18.51
CA SER A 90 1.76 8.54 -18.12
C SER A 90 2.38 9.66 -17.29
N ALA A 91 3.42 9.36 -16.51
CA ALA A 91 4.21 10.36 -15.79
C ALA A 91 4.58 11.53 -16.71
N GLY A 92 4.26 12.75 -16.28
CA GLY A 92 4.55 13.98 -17.04
C GLY A 92 3.59 14.29 -18.18
N GLU A 93 2.67 13.40 -18.57
CA GLU A 93 1.77 13.61 -19.71
C GLU A 93 0.67 14.65 -19.41
N LEU A 94 0.18 14.68 -18.16
CA LEU A 94 -0.84 15.64 -17.72
C LEU A 94 -0.34 16.53 -16.57
N VAL A 95 0.41 15.96 -15.63
CA VAL A 95 1.04 16.65 -14.51
C VAL A 95 2.44 16.09 -14.30
N PRO A 96 3.38 16.86 -13.72
CA PRO A 96 4.68 16.34 -13.31
C PRO A 96 4.52 15.10 -12.41
N ALA A 97 5.43 14.13 -12.53
CA ALA A 97 5.33 12.82 -11.87
C ALA A 97 5.04 12.93 -10.36
N MET A 98 5.79 13.77 -9.65
CA MET A 98 5.66 13.95 -8.20
C MET A 98 4.55 14.92 -7.77
N GLN A 99 3.63 15.28 -8.68
CA GLN A 99 2.47 16.13 -8.40
C GLN A 99 1.13 15.38 -8.49
N SER A 100 1.13 14.06 -8.71
CA SER A 100 -0.11 13.26 -8.82
C SER A 100 -1.02 13.42 -7.60
N PHE A 101 -0.49 13.35 -6.39
CA PHE A 101 -1.26 13.52 -5.15
C PHE A 101 -1.95 14.88 -5.08
N ASP A 102 -1.20 15.96 -5.30
CA ASP A 102 -1.74 17.32 -5.22
C ASP A 102 -2.74 17.59 -6.35
N ALA A 103 -2.54 16.99 -7.52
CA ALA A 103 -3.46 17.11 -8.64
C ALA A 103 -4.83 16.53 -8.30
N VAL A 104 -4.89 15.41 -7.58
CA VAL A 104 -6.15 14.78 -7.13
C VAL A 104 -6.74 15.52 -5.95
N ALA A 105 -5.92 15.87 -4.95
CA ALA A 105 -6.37 16.58 -3.75
C ALA A 105 -7.00 17.95 -4.09
N LYS A 106 -6.51 18.61 -5.16
CA LYS A 106 -7.06 19.88 -5.67
C LYS A 106 -8.20 19.70 -6.69
N GLY A 107 -8.55 18.45 -7.05
CA GLY A 107 -9.62 18.14 -8.00
C GLY A 107 -9.30 18.35 -9.49
N SER A 108 -8.03 18.61 -9.84
CA SER A 108 -7.61 18.78 -11.25
C SER A 108 -7.57 17.45 -12.03
N ALA A 109 -7.39 16.33 -11.32
CA ALA A 109 -7.61 14.97 -11.78
C ALA A 109 -8.51 14.24 -10.76
N GLN A 110 -9.24 13.22 -11.20
CA GLN A 110 -10.20 12.52 -10.33
C GLN A 110 -9.60 11.31 -9.62
N VAL A 111 -8.56 10.71 -10.21
CA VAL A 111 -7.91 9.51 -9.66
C VAL A 111 -6.40 9.68 -9.71
N GLY A 112 -5.73 9.18 -8.67
CA GLY A 112 -4.28 9.06 -8.60
C GLY A 112 -3.92 7.58 -8.41
N HIS A 113 -2.87 7.13 -9.08
CA HIS A 113 -2.25 5.84 -8.78
C HIS A 113 -0.77 6.08 -8.47
N ASP A 114 -0.37 5.85 -7.23
CA ASP A 114 1.00 6.11 -6.77
C ASP A 114 1.41 5.18 -5.64
N TRP A 115 2.56 5.46 -5.03
CA TRP A 115 3.10 4.73 -3.90
C TRP A 115 3.14 5.66 -2.68
N PRO A 116 2.46 5.32 -1.56
CA PRO A 116 2.23 6.27 -0.47
C PRO A 116 3.51 6.88 0.11
N GLY A 117 4.61 6.14 0.14
CA GLY A 117 5.88 6.58 0.74
C GLY A 117 6.53 7.77 0.02
N TYR A 118 6.09 8.13 -1.20
CA TYR A 118 6.48 9.38 -1.85
C TYR A 118 5.95 10.62 -1.13
N TRP A 119 4.89 10.47 -0.35
CA TRP A 119 4.22 11.56 0.36
C TRP A 119 4.68 11.72 1.81
N LYS A 120 5.80 11.08 2.19
CA LYS A 120 6.44 11.23 3.51
C LYS A 120 6.59 12.70 3.93
N GLY A 121 6.96 13.57 2.99
CA GLY A 121 7.12 15.02 3.26
C GLY A 121 5.80 15.75 3.58
N LYS A 122 4.64 15.18 3.24
CA LYS A 122 3.32 15.70 3.64
C LYS A 122 2.89 15.15 4.99
N ASN A 123 3.11 13.86 5.22
CA ASN A 123 2.93 13.22 6.51
C ASN A 123 3.78 11.94 6.57
N GLU A 124 4.58 11.78 7.62
CA GLU A 124 5.45 10.62 7.75
C GLU A 124 4.68 9.29 7.82
N ALA A 125 3.45 9.30 8.36
CA ALA A 125 2.61 8.12 8.47
C ALA A 125 2.29 7.46 7.11
N PHE A 126 2.42 8.18 5.99
CA PHE A 126 2.25 7.58 4.67
C PHE A 126 3.23 6.43 4.40
N VAL A 127 4.43 6.46 5.00
CA VAL A 127 5.42 5.39 4.82
C VAL A 127 4.92 4.05 5.37
N ALA A 128 4.12 4.06 6.44
CA ALA A 128 3.58 2.83 7.03
C ALA A 128 2.65 2.08 6.06
N PHE A 129 1.91 2.80 5.20
CA PHE A 129 1.02 2.22 4.19
C PHE A 129 1.73 1.84 2.88
N ALA A 130 3.03 2.07 2.80
CA ALA A 130 3.84 1.85 1.62
C ALA A 130 4.63 0.54 1.77
N SER A 131 5.92 0.62 2.07
CA SER A 131 6.73 -0.49 2.54
C SER A 131 7.66 -0.01 3.67
N VAL A 132 7.75 -0.81 4.72
CA VAL A 132 8.54 -0.53 5.92
C VAL A 132 9.73 -1.49 5.97
N PRO A 133 10.98 -1.01 6.18
CA PRO A 133 12.12 -1.88 6.39
C PRO A 133 11.85 -2.86 7.55
N PHE A 134 12.06 -4.16 7.32
CA PHE A 134 11.76 -5.23 8.29
C PHE A 134 10.27 -5.30 8.71
N GLY A 135 9.37 -4.78 7.87
CA GLY A 135 7.93 -4.79 8.11
C GLY A 135 7.23 -6.07 7.64
N LEU A 136 5.93 -5.94 7.38
CA LEU A 136 5.08 -7.03 6.89
C LEU A 136 5.41 -7.37 5.44
N ASP A 137 5.22 -8.64 5.08
CA ASP A 137 5.20 -9.07 3.69
C ASP A 137 3.84 -8.76 3.03
N ALA A 138 3.68 -9.20 1.78
CA ALA A 138 2.46 -8.97 1.00
C ALA A 138 1.20 -9.48 1.70
N GLU A 139 1.26 -10.69 2.27
CA GLU A 139 0.14 -11.30 2.97
C GLU A 139 -0.17 -10.55 4.27
N GLY A 140 0.85 -10.25 5.07
CA GLY A 140 0.72 -9.48 6.29
C GLY A 140 0.10 -8.10 6.06
N TYR A 141 0.53 -7.40 5.01
CA TYR A 141 -0.07 -6.11 4.63
C TYR A 141 -1.55 -6.25 4.26
N ASN A 142 -1.92 -7.26 3.48
CA ASN A 142 -3.32 -7.49 3.12
C ASN A 142 -4.17 -7.82 4.36
N ILE A 143 -3.69 -8.71 5.24
CA ILE A 143 -4.38 -9.02 6.49
C ILE A 143 -4.53 -7.75 7.33
N TRP A 144 -3.49 -6.94 7.44
CA TRP A 144 -3.56 -5.71 8.23
C TRP A 144 -4.56 -4.70 7.64
N LEU A 145 -4.47 -4.45 6.34
CA LEU A 145 -5.34 -3.51 5.62
C LEU A 145 -6.81 -3.91 5.72
N TYR A 146 -7.14 -5.16 5.43
CA TYR A 146 -8.52 -5.60 5.30
C TYR A 146 -9.14 -6.11 6.62
N GLU A 147 -8.33 -6.65 7.55
CA GLU A 147 -8.84 -7.38 8.73
C GLU A 147 -8.39 -6.80 10.08
N LYS A 148 -7.41 -5.89 10.10
CA LYS A 148 -6.85 -5.32 11.34
C LYS A 148 -6.87 -3.80 11.40
N GLY A 149 -7.79 -3.16 10.67
CA GLY A 149 -8.03 -1.73 10.78
C GLY A 149 -7.18 -0.85 9.87
N GLY A 150 -6.35 -1.44 8.99
CA GLY A 150 -5.43 -0.67 8.16
C GLY A 150 -6.13 0.22 7.14
N ILE A 151 -7.26 -0.21 6.57
CA ILE A 151 -8.06 0.62 5.66
C ILE A 151 -8.63 1.84 6.39
N GLU A 152 -9.15 1.69 7.61
CA GLU A 152 -9.70 2.79 8.41
C GLU A 152 -8.63 3.83 8.70
N MET A 153 -7.43 3.38 9.10
CA MET A 153 -6.28 4.26 9.30
C MET A 153 -5.85 4.94 7.99
N MET A 154 -5.89 4.22 6.88
CA MET A 154 -5.59 4.78 5.56
C MET A 154 -6.60 5.87 5.19
N GLN A 155 -7.90 5.64 5.39
CA GLN A 155 -8.93 6.66 5.12
C GLN A 155 -8.78 7.87 6.04
N GLU A 156 -8.46 7.68 7.33
CA GLU A 156 -8.23 8.81 8.23
C GLU A 156 -7.05 9.67 7.75
N LEU A 157 -5.96 9.03 7.31
CA LEU A 157 -4.78 9.74 6.83
C LEU A 157 -5.04 10.48 5.51
N TYR A 158 -5.57 9.79 4.50
CA TYR A 158 -5.86 10.39 3.20
C TYR A 158 -7.00 11.42 3.25
N GLY A 159 -7.99 11.20 4.13
CA GLY A 159 -9.12 12.10 4.33
C GLY A 159 -8.72 13.50 4.80
N LYS A 160 -7.58 13.64 5.49
CA LYS A 160 -6.99 14.95 5.86
C LYS A 160 -6.66 15.82 4.64
N PHE A 161 -6.55 15.21 3.46
CA PHE A 161 -6.26 15.86 2.18
C PHE A 161 -7.46 15.85 1.22
N GLY A 162 -8.65 15.48 1.70
CA GLY A 162 -9.84 15.34 0.86
C GLY A 162 -9.77 14.16 -0.11
N LEU A 163 -8.94 13.16 0.17
CA LEU A 163 -8.74 11.99 -0.67
C LEU A 163 -9.42 10.76 -0.08
N TYR A 164 -9.91 9.90 -0.96
CA TYR A 164 -10.34 8.54 -0.63
C TYR A 164 -9.36 7.56 -1.25
N ALA A 165 -8.75 6.70 -0.43
CA ALA A 165 -7.67 5.82 -0.87
C ALA A 165 -8.13 4.37 -1.01
N LEU A 166 -7.51 3.64 -1.93
CA LEU A 166 -7.73 2.21 -2.10
C LEU A 166 -6.36 1.53 -2.24
N PRO A 167 -6.15 0.34 -1.65
CA PRO A 167 -4.98 -0.46 -1.97
C PRO A 167 -4.94 -0.73 -3.48
N GLY A 168 -3.87 -0.29 -4.15
CA GLY A 168 -3.75 -0.25 -5.62
C GLY A 168 -2.89 -1.36 -6.23
N GLY A 169 -2.35 -2.26 -5.42
CA GLY A 169 -1.45 -3.33 -5.88
C GLY A 169 -0.25 -3.50 -4.96
N GLN A 170 0.51 -4.59 -5.16
CA GLN A 170 1.68 -4.94 -4.36
C GLN A 170 2.67 -5.75 -5.22
N THR A 171 3.98 -5.59 -4.99
CA THR A 171 5.07 -6.14 -5.81
C THR A 171 5.80 -7.34 -5.20
N GLY A 172 5.34 -7.83 -4.06
CA GLY A 172 6.05 -8.75 -3.19
C GLY A 172 7.21 -8.09 -2.47
N GLN A 173 8.17 -8.93 -2.05
CA GLN A 173 9.46 -8.49 -1.53
C GLN A 173 10.26 -7.84 -2.66
N GLU A 174 10.70 -6.60 -2.45
CA GLU A 174 11.54 -5.90 -3.41
C GLU A 174 12.99 -6.40 -3.35
N MET A 175 13.68 -6.30 -4.49
CA MET A 175 15.14 -6.40 -4.49
C MET A 175 15.72 -5.19 -3.76
N GLY A 176 16.83 -5.41 -3.06
CA GLY A 176 17.53 -4.33 -2.36
C GLY A 176 18.18 -3.33 -3.31
N LEU A 177 19.32 -2.78 -2.90
CA LEU A 177 20.01 -1.77 -3.70
C LEU A 177 20.68 -2.38 -4.95
N PHE A 178 20.37 -1.83 -6.12
CA PHE A 178 21.20 -1.98 -7.31
C PHE A 178 22.35 -0.98 -7.23
N SER A 179 23.58 -1.47 -7.30
CA SER A 179 24.77 -0.64 -7.11
C SER A 179 25.86 -1.01 -8.11
N ASN A 180 26.53 0.01 -8.65
CA ASN A 180 27.77 -0.13 -9.41
C ASN A 180 29.01 -0.29 -8.51
N LYS A 181 28.85 -0.12 -7.19
CA LYS A 181 29.87 -0.33 -6.18
C LYS A 181 29.48 -1.48 -5.25
N ARG A 182 30.42 -2.39 -5.00
CA ARG A 182 30.21 -3.46 -4.03
C ARG A 182 30.21 -2.87 -2.61
N ALA A 183 29.18 -3.17 -1.84
CA ALA A 183 29.10 -2.89 -0.41
C ALA A 183 28.94 -4.21 0.36
N THR A 184 29.79 -4.44 1.36
CA THR A 184 29.84 -5.69 2.15
C THR A 184 29.84 -5.46 3.65
N LYS A 185 30.14 -4.24 4.09
CA LYS A 185 30.12 -3.81 5.49
C LYS A 185 29.48 -2.42 5.59
N MET A 186 29.12 -2.03 6.81
CA MET A 186 28.31 -0.84 7.06
C MET A 186 29.02 0.45 6.61
N GLU A 187 30.34 0.50 6.71
CA GLU A 187 31.15 1.67 6.36
C GLU A 187 31.20 1.93 4.84
N ASP A 188 30.93 0.91 4.03
CA ASP A 188 30.95 1.02 2.57
C ASP A 188 29.83 1.94 2.04
N PHE A 189 28.77 2.14 2.83
CA PHE A 189 27.66 3.04 2.49
C PHE A 189 28.01 4.52 2.64
N LYS A 190 29.07 4.85 3.40
CA LYS A 190 29.47 6.24 3.63
C LYS A 190 29.92 6.89 2.34
N GLY A 191 29.27 8.01 1.98
CA GLY A 191 29.54 8.74 0.74
C GLY A 191 28.97 8.10 -0.52
N MET A 192 28.23 6.99 -0.43
CA MET A 192 27.44 6.50 -1.56
C MET A 192 26.35 7.52 -1.88
N ARG A 193 26.05 7.70 -3.17
CA ARG A 193 24.87 8.46 -3.60
C ARG A 193 23.80 7.44 -3.97
N VAL A 194 22.65 7.52 -3.33
CA VAL A 194 21.66 6.45 -3.39
C VAL A 194 20.31 7.04 -3.73
N ARG A 195 19.57 6.38 -4.61
CA ARG A 195 18.15 6.67 -4.81
C ARG A 195 17.34 5.65 -4.05
N THR A 196 16.69 6.10 -2.97
CA THR A 196 15.64 5.35 -2.28
C THR A 196 14.64 6.29 -1.64
N PRO A 197 13.34 5.94 -1.61
CA PRO A 197 12.35 6.69 -0.87
C PRO A 197 12.04 6.07 0.51
N GLY A 198 11.05 6.63 1.23
CA GLY A 198 10.54 6.08 2.50
C GLY A 198 11.54 6.09 3.66
N TRP A 199 11.36 5.23 4.66
CA TRP A 199 12.26 5.14 5.81
C TRP A 199 13.63 4.51 5.47
N TYR A 200 13.74 3.80 4.34
CA TYR A 200 15.05 3.33 3.87
C TYR A 200 15.97 4.52 3.53
N MET A 201 15.42 5.67 3.13
CA MET A 201 16.17 6.93 2.99
C MET A 201 16.86 7.34 4.30
N ASP A 202 16.14 7.30 5.42
CA ASP A 202 16.69 7.73 6.71
C ASP A 202 17.76 6.78 7.20
N ILE A 203 17.54 5.48 7.02
CA ILE A 203 18.54 4.45 7.33
C ILE A 203 19.83 4.74 6.54
N MET A 204 19.73 4.91 5.23
CA MET A 204 20.90 5.16 4.38
C MET A 204 21.61 6.48 4.72
N ASN A 205 20.87 7.54 5.03
CA ASN A 205 21.44 8.80 5.51
C ASN A 205 22.19 8.62 6.83
N ASN A 206 21.65 7.84 7.78
CA ASN A 206 22.32 7.53 9.05
C ASN A 206 23.61 6.71 8.86
N LEU A 207 23.70 5.92 7.79
CA LEU A 207 24.92 5.22 7.38
C LEU A 207 25.94 6.13 6.66
N GLY A 208 25.61 7.41 6.49
CA GLY A 208 26.47 8.40 5.84
C GLY A 208 26.40 8.39 4.32
N ALA A 209 25.41 7.74 3.72
CA ALA A 209 25.10 7.91 2.30
C ALA A 209 24.40 9.25 2.05
N SER A 210 24.45 9.74 0.81
CA SER A 210 23.68 10.87 0.33
C SER A 210 22.49 10.36 -0.48
N VAL A 211 21.28 10.47 0.07
CA VAL A 211 20.08 9.96 -0.60
C VAL A 211 19.38 11.07 -1.39
N SER A 212 19.04 10.80 -2.65
CA SER A 212 18.28 11.71 -3.52
C SER A 212 17.00 11.04 -4.04
N PRO A 213 15.80 11.63 -3.82
CA PRO A 213 14.58 11.13 -4.43
C PRO A 213 14.57 11.45 -5.93
N LEU A 214 14.31 10.45 -6.76
CA LEU A 214 14.11 10.62 -8.21
C LEU A 214 12.88 9.85 -8.67
N PRO A 215 12.13 10.35 -9.66
CA PRO A 215 11.10 9.58 -10.36
C PRO A 215 11.69 8.31 -10.97
N GLY A 216 10.88 7.24 -11.04
CA GLY A 216 11.36 5.93 -11.54
C GLY A 216 11.94 5.99 -12.95
N GLY A 217 11.38 6.80 -13.83
CA GLY A 217 11.85 6.99 -15.21
C GLY A 217 13.22 7.67 -15.33
N GLU A 218 13.70 8.32 -14.27
CA GLU A 218 14.98 9.06 -14.29
C GLU A 218 16.14 8.24 -13.69
N VAL A 219 15.84 7.10 -13.04
CA VAL A 219 16.84 6.31 -12.29
C VAL A 219 17.95 5.79 -13.20
N TYR A 220 17.63 5.29 -14.40
CA TYR A 220 18.64 4.75 -15.33
C TYR A 220 19.63 5.83 -15.77
N LEU A 221 19.13 6.98 -16.23
CA LEU A 221 19.98 8.09 -16.68
C LEU A 221 20.80 8.69 -15.52
N ALA A 222 20.23 8.73 -14.31
CA ALA A 222 20.95 9.19 -13.13
C ALA A 222 22.10 8.25 -12.73
N LEU A 223 21.91 6.93 -12.84
CA LEU A 223 22.97 5.94 -12.67
C LEU A 223 24.04 6.04 -13.76
N GLU A 224 23.63 6.13 -15.03
CA GLU A 224 24.54 6.24 -16.19
C GLU A 224 25.44 7.48 -16.08
N ARG A 225 24.86 8.62 -15.69
CA ARG A 225 25.59 9.89 -15.52
C ARG A 225 26.35 9.97 -14.20
N GLY A 226 26.23 8.97 -13.34
CA GLY A 226 26.83 8.95 -12.01
C GLY A 226 26.36 10.14 -11.17
N VAL A 227 25.06 10.48 -11.22
CA VAL A 227 24.42 11.38 -10.26
C VAL A 227 24.13 10.63 -8.96
N ILE A 228 23.73 9.36 -9.09
CA ILE A 228 23.62 8.36 -8.03
C ILE A 228 24.67 7.26 -8.26
#